data_AF-A0A7J0G3H1-F1
#
_entry.id   AF-A0A7J0G3H1-F1
#
_cell.length_a   1.000
_cell.length_b   1.000
_cell.length_c   1.000
_cell.angle_alpha   90.00
_cell.angle_beta   90.00
_cell.angle_gamma   90.00
#
_symmetry.space_group_name_H-M   'P 1'
#
loop_
_entity.id
_entity.type
_entity.pdbx_description
1 polymer ?
#
loop_
_entity_poly.entity_id
_entity_poly.type
_entity_poly.pdbx_seq_one_letter_code
_entity_poly.pdbx_strand_id
1 'polypeptide(L)'
;MIQFADCLCRLQNSVVAVPGGYGMQAVALRIAGNKAMFYRVRILGTQDTLLDDYGSHYFFQCYVQGSIDFIFGSSRSLYQDCVLHSIAERFGAITAHHRDSQEDDTGFSFVNCTIYGTGTVYLGRAWGNYSRAIYSFCEIDNIIAPSGWSDWNQPSRQKYESLLI
;
A
#
# COMPACT_ATOMS: atom_id res chain seq x y z
N MET A 1 0.35 1.28 25.24
CA MET A 1 -0.45 2.30 24.56
C MET A 1 0.47 3.48 24.34
N ILE A 2 1.06 3.63 23.15
CA ILE A 2 1.92 4.77 22.85
C ILE A 2 1.00 5.83 22.26
N GLN A 3 0.74 6.87 23.05
CA GLN A 3 -0.07 8.01 22.66
C GLN A 3 0.88 9.10 22.16
N PHE A 4 0.88 9.37 20.85
CA PHE A 4 1.54 10.54 20.32
C PHE A 4 0.54 11.71 20.35
N ALA A 5 0.85 12.71 21.17
CA ALA A 5 0.22 14.03 21.18
C ALA A 5 0.35 14.68 19.78
N ASP A 6 -0.52 15.67 19.51
CA ASP A 6 -0.79 16.46 18.28
C ASP A 6 0.39 16.98 17.42
N CYS A 7 1.43 16.18 17.22
CA CYS A 7 2.55 16.41 16.33
C CYS A 7 2.45 15.39 15.21
N LEU A 8 2.23 15.87 13.97
CA LEU A 8 2.24 15.04 12.77
C LEU A 8 3.62 14.34 12.65
N CYS A 9 3.72 13.11 13.14
CA CYS A 9 4.92 12.31 13.02
C CYS A 9 5.18 12.03 11.53
N ARG A 10 6.37 12.41 11.03
CA ARG A 10 6.79 12.21 9.64
C ARG A 10 7.97 11.23 9.59
N LEU A 11 7.77 10.14 8.88
CA LEU A 11 8.79 9.13 8.58
C LEU A 11 9.05 9.20 7.08
N GLN A 12 10.30 9.42 6.66
CA GLN A 12 10.61 9.62 5.25
C GLN A 12 11.91 8.97 4.84
N ASN A 13 11.88 8.37 3.65
CA ASN A 13 13.06 8.08 2.85
C ASN A 13 13.14 9.06 1.66
N SER A 14 14.32 9.64 1.41
CA SER A 14 14.52 10.67 0.37
C SER A 14 15.11 10.14 -0.93
N VAL A 15 15.35 8.83 -1.04
CA VAL A 15 15.77 8.21 -2.30
C VAL A 15 14.67 8.42 -3.34
N VAL A 16 15.07 8.89 -4.52
CA VAL A 16 14.16 9.04 -5.66
C VAL A 16 14.35 7.85 -6.60
N ALA A 17 13.52 6.83 -6.42
CA ALA A 17 13.56 5.63 -7.25
C ALA A 17 12.99 5.91 -8.65
N VAL A 18 13.81 5.66 -9.67
CA VAL A 18 13.36 5.69 -11.07
C VAL A 18 12.50 4.46 -11.34
N PRO A 19 11.34 4.58 -12.03
CA PRO A 19 10.52 3.41 -12.33
C PRO A 19 11.27 2.32 -13.11
N GLY A 20 11.33 1.11 -12.53
CA GLY A 20 12.09 -0.01 -13.08
C GLY A 20 13.60 0.02 -12.82
N GLY A 21 14.08 0.97 -12.01
CA GLY A 21 15.48 1.06 -11.58
C GLY A 21 15.89 -0.13 -10.72
N TYR A 22 17.06 -0.69 -11.01
CA TYR A 22 17.60 -1.82 -10.25
C TYR A 22 18.17 -1.34 -8.91
N GLY A 23 17.75 -1.97 -7.81
CA GLY A 23 18.31 -1.71 -6.47
C GLY A 23 17.93 -0.36 -5.86
N MET A 24 16.83 0.25 -6.30
CA MET A 24 16.38 1.57 -5.83
C MET A 24 15.30 1.52 -4.74
N GLN A 25 14.98 0.34 -4.22
CA GLN A 25 14.03 0.16 -3.11
C GLN A 25 14.49 0.95 -1.88
N ALA A 26 13.57 1.67 -1.25
CA ALA A 26 13.93 2.59 -0.18
C ALA A 26 12.82 2.75 0.86
N VAL A 27 12.79 1.80 1.80
CA VAL A 27 11.82 1.77 2.91
C VAL A 27 11.95 3.00 3.81
N ALA A 28 10.84 3.66 4.07
CA ALA A 28 10.71 4.74 5.06
C ALA A 28 10.29 4.19 6.44
N LEU A 29 9.43 3.17 6.46
CA LEU A 29 9.01 2.49 7.68
C LEU A 29 8.83 0.99 7.41
N ARG A 30 9.44 0.16 8.26
CA ARG A 30 9.17 -1.28 8.35
C ARG A 30 8.43 -1.56 9.66
N ILE A 31 7.36 -2.35 9.58
CA ILE A 31 6.56 -2.74 10.74
C ILE A 31 6.45 -4.26 10.77
N ALA A 32 6.87 -4.86 11.87
CA ALA A 32 6.92 -6.29 12.08
C ALA A 32 6.42 -6.59 13.50
N GLY A 33 5.19 -7.11 13.64
CA GLY A 33 4.62 -7.42 14.94
C GLY A 33 3.09 -7.34 14.98
N ASN A 34 2.51 -7.62 16.14
CA ASN A 34 1.06 -7.61 16.30
C ASN A 34 0.58 -6.36 17.04
N LYS A 35 -0.63 -5.91 16.69
CA LYS A 35 -1.37 -4.83 17.36
C LYS A 35 -0.64 -3.47 17.35
N ALA A 36 0.04 -3.15 16.24
CA ALA A 36 0.59 -1.80 16.05
C ALA A 36 -0.51 -0.86 15.52
N MET A 37 -0.52 0.38 15.99
CA MET A 37 -1.46 1.39 15.54
C MET A 37 -0.73 2.69 15.24
N PHE A 38 -1.08 3.30 14.12
CA PHE A 38 -0.54 4.56 13.63
C PHE A 38 -1.70 5.55 13.46
N TYR A 39 -1.58 6.70 14.10
CA TYR A 39 -2.58 7.76 14.05
C TYR A 39 -1.94 9.04 13.53
N ARG A 40 -2.49 9.61 12.46
CA ARG A 40 -2.02 10.91 11.90
C ARG A 40 -0.53 10.93 11.59
N VAL A 41 0.00 9.81 11.09
CA VAL A 41 1.40 9.66 10.68
C VAL A 41 1.52 9.91 9.17
N ARG A 42 2.60 10.58 8.75
CA ARG A 42 3.00 10.70 7.35
C ARG A 42 4.16 9.77 7.06
N ILE A 43 4.01 8.89 6.09
CA ILE A 43 5.02 7.93 5.65
C ILE A 43 5.33 8.23 4.19
N LEU A 44 6.54 8.71 3.91
CA LEU A 44 6.90 9.28 2.60
C LEU A 44 8.10 8.57 1.99
N GLY A 45 7.99 8.18 0.73
CA GLY A 45 9.09 7.61 -0.04
C GLY A 45 8.77 7.59 -1.52
N THR A 46 9.45 6.72 -2.26
CA THR A 46 9.15 6.42 -3.67
C THR A 46 8.80 4.95 -3.83
N GLN A 47 9.78 4.09 -4.09
CA GLN A 47 9.61 2.66 -4.24
C GLN A 47 9.74 1.98 -2.86
N ASP A 48 8.81 1.09 -2.55
CA ASP A 48 8.81 0.28 -1.33
C ASP A 48 8.75 1.14 -0.05
N THR A 49 7.88 2.17 -0.04
CA THR A 49 7.84 3.18 1.03
C THR A 49 7.49 2.59 2.41
N LEU A 50 6.40 1.84 2.50
CA LEU A 50 5.90 1.23 3.72
C LEU A 50 5.99 -0.29 3.60
N LEU A 51 6.97 -0.88 4.28
CA LEU A 51 7.07 -2.32 4.47
C LEU A 51 6.19 -2.74 5.64
N ASP A 52 4.92 -3.01 5.33
CA ASP A 52 3.92 -3.58 6.22
C ASP A 52 4.13 -5.11 6.33
N ASP A 53 5.25 -5.47 6.96
CA ASP A 53 5.95 -6.76 6.84
C ASP A 53 5.08 -7.95 7.27
N TYR A 54 4.81 -8.10 8.57
CA TYR A 54 3.99 -9.18 9.12
C TYR A 54 3.27 -8.76 10.40
N GLY A 55 2.19 -9.48 10.71
CA GLY A 55 1.39 -9.32 11.93
C GLY A 55 0.11 -8.52 11.68
N SER A 56 -0.28 -7.65 12.62
CA SER A 56 -1.59 -6.98 12.59
C SER A 56 -1.49 -5.49 12.91
N HIS A 57 -1.89 -4.65 11.97
CA HIS A 57 -1.70 -3.21 12.08
C HIS A 57 -2.97 -2.41 11.75
N TYR A 58 -3.08 -1.22 12.34
CA TYR A 58 -4.17 -0.29 12.09
C TYR A 58 -3.61 1.11 11.80
N PHE A 59 -3.88 1.63 10.61
CA PHE A 59 -3.55 2.98 10.20
C PHE A 59 -4.81 3.80 10.16
N PHE A 60 -4.87 4.86 10.98
CA PHE A 60 -6.03 5.73 11.08
C PHE A 60 -5.63 7.18 10.81
N GLN A 61 -6.27 7.81 9.82
CA GLN A 61 -6.00 9.19 9.41
C GLN A 61 -4.53 9.43 9.03
N CYS A 62 -3.88 8.41 8.46
CA CYS A 62 -2.50 8.48 8.01
C CYS A 62 -2.40 8.96 6.57
N TYR A 63 -1.20 9.39 6.20
CA TYR A 63 -0.85 9.79 4.84
C TYR A 63 0.33 8.94 4.37
N VAL A 64 0.17 8.22 3.27
CA VAL A 64 1.22 7.40 2.68
C VAL A 64 1.49 7.87 1.26
N GLN A 65 2.76 8.11 0.92
CA GLN A 65 3.17 8.57 -0.41
C GLN A 65 4.22 7.66 -1.02
N GLY A 66 4.06 7.31 -2.29
CA GLY A 66 5.11 6.68 -3.08
C GLY A 66 4.75 6.50 -4.54
N SER A 67 5.54 5.70 -5.25
CA SER A 67 5.40 5.47 -6.70
C SER A 67 5.17 3.99 -7.04
N ILE A 68 6.02 3.10 -6.55
CA ILE A 68 6.01 1.68 -6.87
C ILE A 68 5.88 0.87 -5.58
N ASP A 69 4.86 0.00 -5.53
CA ASP A 69 4.59 -0.92 -4.42
C ASP A 69 4.70 -0.24 -3.06
N PHE A 70 4.21 1.00 -2.97
CA PHE A 70 4.59 1.85 -1.86
C PHE A 70 3.94 1.46 -0.53
N ILE A 71 2.99 0.52 -0.55
CA ILE A 71 2.53 -0.27 0.60
C ILE A 71 2.69 -1.75 0.25
N PHE A 72 3.59 -2.45 0.91
CA PHE A 72 3.90 -3.84 0.56
C PHE A 72 4.25 -4.68 1.79
N GLY A 73 4.11 -6.00 1.66
CA GLY A 73 4.34 -6.94 2.75
C GLY A 73 3.22 -7.98 2.86
N SER A 74 3.17 -8.68 3.98
CA SER A 74 2.33 -9.86 4.21
C SER A 74 1.40 -9.75 5.41
N SER A 75 1.27 -8.58 6.02
CA SER A 75 0.49 -8.40 7.25
C SER A 75 -1.03 -8.42 7.02
N ARG A 76 -1.78 -8.42 8.13
CA ARG A 76 -3.23 -8.20 8.19
C ARG A 76 -3.50 -6.77 8.68
N SER A 77 -3.76 -5.87 7.75
CA SER A 77 -3.82 -4.44 8.06
C SER A 77 -5.12 -3.78 7.61
N LEU A 78 -5.60 -2.86 8.45
CA LEU A 78 -6.67 -1.93 8.14
C LEU A 78 -6.08 -0.52 7.97
N TYR A 79 -6.41 0.12 6.86
CA TYR A 79 -6.16 1.51 6.56
C TYR A 79 -7.51 2.22 6.51
N GLN A 80 -7.77 3.11 7.46
CA GLN A 80 -9.05 3.81 7.57
C GLN A 80 -8.84 5.31 7.56
N ASP A 81 -9.68 6.02 6.78
CA ASP A 81 -9.63 7.48 6.63
C ASP A 81 -8.24 7.99 6.21
N CYS A 82 -7.49 7.16 5.47
CA CYS A 82 -6.12 7.46 5.07
C CYS A 82 -6.09 8.13 3.70
N VAL A 83 -4.99 8.86 3.46
CA VAL A 83 -4.66 9.39 2.14
C VAL A 83 -3.52 8.59 1.54
N LEU A 84 -3.74 8.07 0.33
CA LEU A 84 -2.73 7.36 -0.45
C LEU A 84 -2.35 8.22 -1.66
N HIS A 85 -1.18 8.85 -1.61
CA HIS A 85 -0.73 9.82 -2.61
C HIS A 85 0.30 9.20 -3.55
N SER A 86 -0.06 9.00 -4.81
CA SER A 86 0.89 8.57 -5.83
C SER A 86 1.73 9.73 -6.35
N ILE A 87 3.04 9.53 -6.41
CA ILE A 87 4.00 10.42 -7.10
C ILE A 87 4.66 9.71 -8.28
N ALA A 88 3.98 8.74 -8.90
CA ALA A 88 4.50 8.05 -10.06
C ALA A 88 4.58 9.00 -11.28
N GLU A 89 5.66 8.92 -12.04
CA GLU A 89 5.82 9.71 -13.27
C GLU A 89 5.30 8.96 -14.51
N ARG A 90 5.51 7.64 -14.56
CA ARG A 90 5.14 6.78 -15.70
C ARG A 90 4.15 5.71 -15.30
N PHE A 91 4.63 4.75 -14.52
CA PHE A 91 3.84 3.66 -14.01
C PHE A 91 4.14 3.43 -12.53
N GLY A 92 3.19 2.82 -11.83
CA GLY A 92 3.32 2.56 -10.42
C GLY A 92 2.30 1.56 -9.90
N ALA A 93 2.33 1.33 -8.60
CA ALA A 93 1.32 0.54 -7.90
C ALA A 93 1.22 1.00 -6.46
N ILE A 94 -0.01 1.02 -5.94
CA ILE A 94 -0.27 1.38 -4.54
C ILE A 94 0.16 0.25 -3.64
N THR A 95 -0.30 -0.97 -3.92
CA THR A 95 -0.03 -2.14 -3.07
C THR A 95 0.74 -3.26 -3.76
N ALA A 96 1.52 -4.00 -2.98
CA ALA A 96 2.04 -5.30 -3.34
C ALA A 96 1.93 -6.26 -2.14
N HIS A 97 0.79 -6.93 -2.00
CA HIS A 97 0.56 -7.86 -0.89
C HIS A 97 1.14 -9.25 -1.19
N HIS A 98 1.86 -9.82 -0.23
CA HIS A 98 2.50 -11.13 -0.31
C HIS A 98 1.78 -12.13 0.60
N ARG A 99 0.78 -12.79 0.05
CA ARG A 99 0.11 -13.92 0.67
C ARG A 99 0.39 -15.17 -0.13
N ASP A 100 0.80 -16.24 0.54
CA ASP A 100 1.31 -17.45 -0.12
C ASP A 100 0.32 -18.62 -0.09
N SER A 101 -0.65 -18.59 0.82
CA SER A 101 -1.66 -19.63 0.94
C SER A 101 -3.08 -19.09 1.10
N GLN A 102 -4.08 -19.92 0.83
CA GLN A 102 -5.48 -19.59 1.07
C GLN A 102 -5.83 -19.59 2.56
N GLU A 103 -5.01 -20.28 3.37
CA GLU A 103 -5.15 -20.45 4.81
C GLU A 103 -4.61 -19.24 5.58
N ASP A 104 -3.69 -18.47 4.99
CA ASP A 104 -3.14 -17.26 5.60
C ASP A 104 -4.25 -16.22 5.82
N ASP A 105 -4.49 -15.77 7.05
CA ASP A 105 -5.46 -14.70 7.32
C ASP A 105 -4.80 -13.31 7.26
N THR A 106 -4.19 -12.99 6.12
CA THR A 106 -3.49 -11.71 5.90
C THR A 106 -4.03 -10.97 4.69
N GLY A 107 -3.85 -9.65 4.63
CA GLY A 107 -4.43 -8.82 3.58
C GLY A 107 -4.47 -7.36 3.99
N PHE A 108 -4.62 -6.50 2.99
CA PHE A 108 -4.83 -5.07 3.21
C PHE A 108 -6.28 -4.69 2.97
N SER A 109 -6.89 -3.98 3.91
CA SER A 109 -8.22 -3.38 3.75
C SER A 109 -8.11 -1.87 3.83
N PHE A 110 -8.62 -1.17 2.82
CA PHE A 110 -8.68 0.28 2.74
C PHE A 110 -10.14 0.71 2.82
N VAL A 111 -10.48 1.49 3.83
CA VAL A 111 -11.85 1.90 4.13
C VAL A 111 -11.92 3.42 4.23
N ASN A 112 -12.79 4.03 3.42
CA ASN A 112 -12.98 5.49 3.39
C ASN A 112 -11.67 6.26 3.17
N CYS A 113 -10.78 5.71 2.34
CA CYS A 113 -9.51 6.35 1.98
C CYS A 113 -9.67 7.22 0.73
N THR A 114 -8.82 8.24 0.61
CA THR A 114 -8.68 9.04 -0.61
C THR A 114 -7.41 8.63 -1.34
N ILE A 115 -7.55 8.32 -2.63
CA ILE A 115 -6.46 7.93 -3.53
C ILE A 115 -6.35 8.99 -4.63
N TYR A 116 -5.22 9.69 -4.66
CA TYR A 116 -4.95 10.72 -5.67
C TYR A 116 -3.46 10.78 -6.03
N GLY A 117 -3.11 11.57 -7.04
CA GLY A 117 -1.71 11.82 -7.37
C GLY A 117 -1.43 11.91 -8.87
N THR A 118 -0.28 11.38 -9.27
CA THR A 118 0.20 11.41 -10.66
C THR A 118 0.53 10.03 -11.21
N GLY A 119 0.66 9.95 -12.54
CA GLY A 119 1.08 8.74 -13.26
C GLY A 119 -0.08 7.78 -13.54
N THR A 120 0.25 6.62 -14.10
CA THR A 120 -0.69 5.52 -14.32
C THR A 120 -0.37 4.38 -13.36
N VAL A 121 -1.21 4.17 -12.35
CA VAL A 121 -0.91 3.23 -11.26
C VAL A 121 -1.91 2.10 -11.14
N TYR A 122 -1.45 0.94 -10.71
CA TYR A 122 -2.35 -0.15 -10.28
C TYR A 122 -2.79 0.07 -8.83
N LEU A 123 -4.03 -0.31 -8.50
CA LEU A 123 -4.49 -0.46 -7.12
C LEU A 123 -3.62 -1.46 -6.35
N GLY A 124 -3.13 -2.49 -7.04
CA GLY A 124 -2.14 -3.39 -6.50
C GLY A 124 -1.58 -4.35 -7.52
N ARG A 125 -0.49 -5.01 -7.12
CA ARG A 125 0.11 -6.09 -7.87
C ARG A 125 0.26 -7.33 -7.00
N ALA A 126 -0.02 -8.50 -7.57
CA ALA A 126 0.01 -9.76 -6.84
C ALA A 126 1.45 -10.26 -6.62
N TRP A 127 2.13 -9.72 -5.59
CA TRP A 127 3.49 -10.15 -5.23
C TRP A 127 3.51 -11.62 -4.76
N GLY A 128 2.56 -11.98 -3.88
CA GLY A 128 2.29 -13.38 -3.48
C GLY A 128 1.21 -14.04 -4.34
N ASN A 129 1.16 -15.38 -4.32
CA ASN A 129 0.23 -16.17 -5.15
C ASN A 129 -1.26 -16.01 -4.76
N TYR A 130 -1.53 -15.60 -3.51
CA TYR A 130 -2.88 -15.40 -2.95
C TYR A 130 -3.09 -13.96 -2.48
N SER A 131 -2.35 -13.02 -3.07
CA SER A 131 -2.37 -11.59 -2.74
C SER A 131 -3.79 -11.07 -2.51
N ARG A 132 -3.99 -10.31 -1.42
CA ARG A 132 -5.32 -9.85 -1.00
C ARG A 132 -5.28 -8.37 -0.60
N ALA A 133 -5.98 -7.54 -1.38
CA ALA A 133 -6.22 -6.14 -1.06
C ALA A 133 -7.66 -5.76 -1.43
N ILE A 134 -8.33 -5.01 -0.57
CA ILE A 134 -9.73 -4.58 -0.73
C ILE A 134 -9.79 -3.07 -0.52
N TYR A 135 -10.51 -2.38 -1.42
CA TYR A 135 -10.81 -0.95 -1.32
C TYR A 135 -12.32 -0.79 -1.21
N SER A 136 -12.81 -0.20 -0.13
CA SER A 136 -14.25 0.01 0.13
C SER A 136 -14.51 1.46 0.53
N PHE A 137 -15.57 2.05 -0.02
CA PHE A 137 -15.93 3.47 0.16
C PHE A 137 -14.78 4.45 -0.10
N CYS A 138 -13.83 4.10 -0.97
CA CYS A 138 -12.69 4.97 -1.26
C CYS A 138 -13.02 5.95 -2.40
N GLU A 139 -12.55 7.19 -2.27
CA GLU A 139 -12.52 8.15 -3.35
C GLU A 139 -11.23 7.93 -4.16
N ILE A 140 -11.35 7.72 -5.47
CA ILE A 140 -10.23 7.33 -6.33
C ILE A 140 -10.19 8.23 -7.55
N ASP A 141 -9.11 9.01 -7.68
CA ASP A 141 -8.85 9.83 -8.86
C ASP A 141 -8.62 9.01 -10.13
N ASN A 142 -8.70 9.68 -11.28
CA ASN A 142 -8.45 9.09 -12.59
C ASN A 142 -6.94 8.88 -12.89
N ILE A 143 -6.25 8.20 -11.97
CA ILE A 143 -4.84 7.77 -12.09
C ILE A 143 -4.69 6.25 -12.17
N ILE A 144 -5.78 5.52 -11.96
CA ILE A 144 -5.78 4.05 -11.98
C ILE A 144 -5.72 3.54 -13.42
N ALA A 145 -4.78 2.62 -13.68
CA ALA A 145 -4.68 1.93 -14.96
C ALA A 145 -6.03 1.27 -15.33
N PRO A 146 -6.43 1.19 -16.62
CA PRO A 146 -7.73 0.64 -17.01
C PRO A 146 -7.98 -0.80 -16.51
N SER A 147 -6.95 -1.61 -16.31
CA SER A 147 -7.10 -2.96 -15.75
C SER A 147 -7.30 -2.99 -14.24
N GLY A 148 -7.09 -1.87 -13.54
CA GLY A 148 -7.13 -1.73 -12.08
C GLY A 148 -5.95 -2.39 -11.35
N TRP A 149 -5.59 -3.60 -11.75
CA TRP A 149 -4.65 -4.48 -11.06
C TRP A 149 -3.64 -5.11 -12.03
N SER A 150 -2.52 -5.59 -11.49
CA SER A 150 -1.54 -6.41 -12.21
C SER A 150 -1.33 -7.76 -11.52
N ASP A 151 -1.29 -8.82 -12.31
CA ASP A 151 -1.00 -10.20 -11.89
C ASP A 151 0.51 -10.49 -11.77
N TRP A 152 1.36 -9.47 -11.87
CA TRP A 152 2.81 -9.61 -11.91
C TRP A 152 3.32 -10.46 -13.10
N ASN A 153 2.61 -10.44 -14.23
CA ASN A 153 2.85 -11.30 -15.40
C ASN A 153 2.75 -12.80 -15.06
N GLN A 154 1.95 -13.15 -14.06
CA GLN A 154 1.62 -14.52 -13.71
C GLN A 154 0.11 -14.72 -13.77
N PRO A 155 -0.43 -15.16 -14.92
CA PRO A 155 -1.89 -15.27 -15.12
C PRO A 155 -2.62 -16.12 -14.08
N SER A 156 -1.93 -17.09 -13.45
CA SER A 156 -2.47 -17.90 -12.36
C SER A 156 -2.84 -17.09 -11.10
N ARG A 157 -2.27 -15.89 -10.93
CA ARG A 157 -2.54 -14.95 -9.84
C ARG A 157 -3.71 -14.01 -10.13
N GLN A 158 -4.22 -14.02 -11.36
CA GLN A 158 -5.33 -13.19 -11.77
C GLN A 158 -6.65 -13.78 -11.26
N LYS A 159 -7.02 -13.45 -10.03
CA LYS A 159 -8.33 -13.75 -9.45
C LYS A 159 -8.92 -12.47 -8.88
N TYR A 160 -9.98 -11.98 -9.49
CA TYR A 160 -10.72 -10.80 -9.02
C TYR A 160 -12.02 -11.26 -8.38
N GLU A 161 -12.20 -10.95 -7.10
CA GLU A 161 -13.53 -10.83 -6.50
C GLU A 161 -13.79 -9.34 -6.30
N SER A 162 -14.41 -8.70 -7.30
CA SER A 162 -14.86 -7.32 -7.15
C SER A 162 -16.20 -7.31 -6.43
N LEU A 163 -16.19 -7.16 -5.11
CA LEU A 163 -17.36 -6.71 -4.37
C LEU A 163 -17.28 -5.18 -4.31
N LEU A 164 -18.00 -4.50 -5.20
CA LEU A 164 -18.27 -3.07 -5.05
C LEU A 164 -19.28 -2.93 -3.90
N ILE A 165 -18.79 -2.55 -2.71
CA ILE A 165 -19.60 -2.11 -1.58
C ILE A 165 -19.24 -0.67 -1.25
#